data_AF-A0A318ULF3-F1
#
_entry.id   AF-A0A318ULF3-F1
#
_cell.length_a   1.000
_cell.length_b   1.000
_cell.length_c   1.000
_cell.angle_alpha   90.00
_cell.angle_beta   90.00
_cell.angle_gamma   90.00
#
_symmetry.space_group_name_H-M   'P 1'
#
loop_
_entity.id
_entity.type
_entity.pdbx_description
1 polymer ?
#
loop_
_entity_poly.entity_id
_entity_poly.type
_entity_poly.pdbx_seq_one_letter_code
_entity_poly.pdbx_strand_id
1 'polypeptide(L)'
;MSWRNTFFCIVFLTGCSEAPEFYHGYVYDQKTQKPLANIQVKEDYPSNAKSAYTDTKGYFKIKKDPQSITDLIFSSPDYGPDTLLTVWSQHGESIGYVFVNTKPDTAFLTPKK
;
A
#
# COMPACT_ATOMS: atom_id res chain seq x y z
N MET A 1 -52.23 -0.09 34.80
CA MET A 1 -52.00 0.81 33.66
C MET A 1 -50.50 0.98 33.45
N SER A 2 -50.02 0.59 32.25
CA SER A 2 -48.81 1.07 31.53
C SER A 2 -47.47 1.16 32.29
N TRP A 3 -46.50 0.25 32.16
CA TRP A 3 -45.53 -0.02 31.06
C TRP A 3 -44.24 0.85 31.07
N ARG A 4 -43.08 0.15 31.16
CA ARG A 4 -41.67 0.44 30.73
C ARG A 4 -40.78 0.96 31.85
N ASN A 5 -39.66 0.35 32.24
CA ASN A 5 -38.57 -0.34 31.52
C ASN A 5 -37.96 0.46 30.37
N THR A 6 -36.90 1.22 30.63
CA THR A 6 -35.84 1.49 29.63
C THR A 6 -34.53 1.80 30.35
N PHE A 7 -33.65 0.81 30.44
CA PHE A 7 -32.22 0.98 30.72
C PHE A 7 -31.59 1.48 29.41
N PHE A 8 -31.22 2.77 29.34
CA PHE A 8 -30.64 3.35 28.13
C PHE A 8 -29.11 3.35 28.22
N CYS A 9 -28.49 2.20 27.91
CA CYS A 9 -27.05 2.12 27.66
C CYS A 9 -26.77 2.57 26.22
N ILE A 10 -26.38 3.83 26.03
CA ILE A 10 -25.78 4.29 24.77
C ILE A 10 -24.30 3.94 24.81
N VAL A 11 -23.94 2.80 24.21
CA VAL A 11 -22.55 2.51 23.87
C VAL A 11 -22.28 3.18 22.52
N PHE A 12 -21.60 4.31 22.52
CA PHE A 12 -21.04 4.91 21.31
C PHE A 12 -19.89 4.03 20.82
N LEU A 13 -20.17 3.13 19.87
CA LEU A 13 -19.16 2.45 19.09
C LEU A 13 -18.66 3.41 18.00
N THR A 14 -17.78 4.34 18.35
CA THR A 14 -17.00 5.08 17.35
C THR A 14 -15.86 4.18 16.89
N GLY A 15 -16.17 3.24 15.98
CA GLY A 15 -15.16 2.56 15.19
C GLY A 15 -14.64 3.51 14.12
N CYS A 16 -13.68 4.38 14.46
CA CYS A 16 -12.94 5.13 13.47
C CYS A 16 -11.91 4.18 12.87
N SER A 17 -12.17 3.63 11.68
CA SER A 17 -11.13 2.98 10.90
C SER A 17 -10.21 4.07 10.37
N GLU A 18 -9.02 4.20 10.93
CA GLU A 18 -8.01 5.12 10.40
C GLU A 18 -7.69 4.74 8.94
N ALA A 19 -7.82 5.72 8.05
CA ALA A 19 -7.38 5.52 6.68
C ALA A 19 -5.86 5.34 6.70
N PRO A 20 -5.31 4.39 5.92
CA PRO A 20 -3.88 4.18 5.88
C PRO A 20 -3.17 5.49 5.49
N GLU A 21 -2.09 5.84 6.18
CA GLU A 21 -1.38 7.11 5.93
C GLU A 21 -0.18 6.95 5.01
N PHE A 22 0.23 5.72 4.74
CA PHE A 22 1.46 5.42 4.02
C PHE A 22 1.25 4.31 3.00
N TYR A 23 1.94 4.43 1.87
CA TYR A 23 2.38 3.27 1.12
C TYR A 23 3.64 2.73 1.77
N HIS A 24 3.70 1.44 2.07
CA HIS A 24 4.94 0.84 2.54
C HIS A 24 5.00 -0.66 2.26
N GLY A 25 6.21 -1.17 2.15
CA GLY A 25 6.43 -2.56 1.83
C GLY A 25 7.89 -2.89 1.63
N TYR A 26 8.13 -4.11 1.19
CA TYR A 26 9.46 -4.61 0.88
C TYR A 26 9.59 -4.95 -0.60
N VAL A 27 10.79 -4.82 -1.15
CA VAL A 27 11.10 -5.14 -2.54
C VAL A 27 12.22 -6.18 -2.58
N TYR A 28 12.00 -7.25 -3.33
CA TYR A 28 12.96 -8.34 -3.50
C TYR A 28 13.19 -8.65 -4.97
N ASP A 29 14.34 -9.25 -5.26
CA ASP A 29 14.61 -9.85 -6.56
C ASP A 29 13.82 -11.16 -6.68
N GLN A 30 13.11 -11.33 -7.79
CA GLN A 30 12.25 -12.49 -8.00
C GLN A 30 13.02 -13.82 -8.05
N LYS A 31 14.27 -13.84 -8.51
CA LYS A 31 15.05 -15.07 -8.71
C LYS A 31 15.82 -15.47 -7.46
N THR A 32 16.53 -14.52 -6.88
CA THR A 32 17.44 -14.71 -5.74
C THR A 32 16.74 -14.54 -4.40
N GLN A 33 15.53 -13.96 -4.39
CA GLN A 33 14.77 -13.61 -3.18
C GLN A 33 15.56 -12.72 -2.21
N LYS A 34 16.57 -12.01 -2.71
CA LYS A 34 17.35 -11.06 -1.92
C LYS A 34 16.66 -9.70 -1.87
N PRO A 35 16.75 -8.98 -0.74
CA PRO A 35 16.20 -7.63 -0.63
C PRO A 35 16.91 -6.69 -1.60
N LEU A 36 16.15 -5.79 -2.21
CA LEU A 36 16.67 -4.83 -3.17
C LEU A 36 16.77 -3.44 -2.55
N ALA A 37 18.00 -2.98 -2.34
CA ALA A 37 18.30 -1.62 -1.91
C ALA A 37 18.32 -0.65 -3.09
N ASN A 38 18.07 0.64 -2.82
CA ASN A 38 18.13 1.73 -3.81
C ASN A 38 17.19 1.57 -5.01
N ILE A 39 16.09 0.84 -4.85
CA ILE A 39 14.97 0.85 -5.81
C ILE A 39 14.19 2.13 -5.56
N GLN A 40 14.01 2.92 -6.62
CA GLN A 40 13.10 4.06 -6.58
C GLN A 40 11.67 3.52 -6.61
N VAL A 41 10.86 3.94 -5.63
CA VAL A 41 9.42 3.72 -5.61
C VAL A 41 8.75 5.07 -5.71
N LYS A 42 7.87 5.27 -6.69
CA LYS A 42 7.15 6.52 -6.89
C LYS A 42 5.67 6.28 -7.12
N GLU A 43 4.86 7.23 -6.66
CA GLU A 43 3.45 7.33 -7.04
C GLU A 43 3.32 7.56 -8.56
N ASP A 44 2.38 6.88 -9.21
CA ASP A 44 2.04 7.11 -10.62
C ASP A 44 1.09 8.31 -10.75
N TYR A 45 1.61 9.51 -10.47
CA TYR A 45 0.91 10.77 -10.71
C TYR A 45 1.57 11.58 -11.82
N PRO A 46 0.78 12.31 -12.64
CA PRO A 46 1.31 13.18 -13.68
C PRO A 46 2.05 14.40 -13.12
N SER A 47 1.78 14.82 -11.88
CA SER A 47 2.46 15.94 -11.20
C SER A 47 2.56 15.70 -9.69
N ASN A 48 3.62 16.23 -9.06
CA ASN A 48 3.88 16.14 -7.61
C ASN A 48 3.95 14.71 -7.02
N ALA A 49 4.30 13.72 -7.85
CA ALA A 49 4.48 12.34 -7.42
C ALA A 49 5.50 12.26 -6.27
N LYS A 50 5.07 11.70 -5.13
CA LYS A 50 5.99 11.41 -4.03
C LYS A 50 6.79 10.16 -4.37
N SER A 51 8.02 10.11 -3.86
CA SER A 51 8.90 8.96 -4.06
C SER A 51 9.76 8.70 -2.83
N ALA A 52 10.25 7.47 -2.73
CA ALA A 52 11.24 7.03 -1.76
C ALA A 52 12.20 6.03 -2.42
N TYR A 53 13.33 5.79 -1.78
CA TYR A 53 14.24 4.71 -2.15
C TYR A 53 14.16 3.60 -1.10
N THR A 54 14.27 2.35 -1.54
CA THR A 54 14.34 1.21 -0.62
C THR A 54 15.65 1.21 0.17
N ASP A 55 15.59 0.83 1.44
CA ASP A 55 16.76 0.65 2.30
C ASP A 55 17.51 -0.67 2.02
N THR A 56 18.56 -0.96 2.78
CA THR A 56 19.36 -2.20 2.64
C THR A 56 18.57 -3.49 2.91
N LYS A 57 17.40 -3.40 3.54
CA LYS A 57 16.47 -4.51 3.78
C LYS A 57 15.36 -4.56 2.73
N GLY A 58 15.40 -3.69 1.72
CA GLY A 58 14.40 -3.58 0.67
C GLY A 58 13.15 -2.82 1.10
N TYR A 59 13.13 -2.19 2.27
CA TYR A 59 11.94 -1.51 2.79
C TYR A 59 11.79 -0.10 2.21
N PHE A 60 10.56 0.28 1.85
CA PHE A 60 10.20 1.66 1.47
C PHE A 60 8.99 2.16 2.26
N LYS A 61 8.86 3.49 2.37
CA LYS A 61 7.71 4.17 2.96
C LYS A 61 7.47 5.51 2.27
N ILE A 62 6.26 5.75 1.79
CA ILE A 62 5.81 7.00 1.15
C ILE A 62 4.55 7.48 1.86
N LYS A 63 4.49 8.76 2.25
CA LYS A 63 3.29 9.34 2.86
C LYS A 63 2.21 9.53 1.79
N LYS A 64 1.11 8.79 1.86
CA LYS A 64 0.05 8.88 0.87
C LYS A 64 -0.88 10.07 1.11
N ASP A 65 -1.62 10.46 0.08
CA ASP A 65 -2.80 11.29 0.28
C ASP A 65 -3.91 10.41 0.89
N PRO A 66 -4.51 10.77 2.04
CA PRO A 66 -5.61 9.99 2.59
C PRO A 66 -6.82 9.87 1.65
N GLN A 67 -7.01 10.83 0.74
CA GLN A 67 -8.15 10.92 -0.16
C GLN A 67 -7.92 10.28 -1.54
N SER A 68 -6.71 9.77 -1.82
CA SER A 68 -6.38 9.19 -3.12
C SER A 68 -5.54 7.93 -3.01
N ILE A 69 -5.82 6.96 -3.88
CA ILE A 69 -5.01 5.76 -4.07
C ILE A 69 -4.52 5.78 -5.51
N THR A 70 -3.23 5.56 -5.70
CA THR A 70 -2.59 5.48 -7.02
C THR A 70 -1.66 4.29 -7.08
N ASP A 71 -1.25 3.92 -8.29
CA ASP A 71 -0.29 2.87 -8.53
C ASP A 71 1.13 3.29 -8.15
N LEU A 72 1.98 2.29 -7.94
CA LEU A 72 3.39 2.50 -7.60
C LEU A 72 4.27 1.99 -8.74
N ILE A 73 5.20 2.83 -9.16
CA ILE A 73 6.21 2.50 -10.15
C ILE A 73 7.53 2.24 -9.42
N PHE A 74 8.10 1.06 -9.67
CA PHE A 74 9.38 0.62 -9.11
C PHE A 74 10.44 0.65 -10.21
N SER A 75 11.60 1.25 -9.96
CA SER A 75 12.66 1.32 -10.97
C SER A 75 14.07 1.49 -10.40
N SER A 76 15.07 1.06 -11.18
CA SER A 76 16.49 1.34 -10.95
C SER A 76 17.31 1.17 -12.26
N PRO A 77 18.64 1.36 -12.25
CA PRO A 77 19.45 1.00 -13.42
C PRO A 77 19.36 -0.48 -13.79
N ASP A 78 19.37 -1.38 -12.79
CA ASP A 78 19.40 -2.84 -12.99
C ASP A 78 18.00 -3.47 -13.17
N TYR A 79 16.95 -2.76 -12.75
CA TYR A 79 15.55 -3.20 -12.82
C TYR A 79 14.73 -2.25 -13.70
N GLY A 80 13.89 -2.80 -14.59
CA GLY A 80 13.01 -2.00 -15.45
C GLY A 80 12.01 -1.18 -14.64
N PRO A 81 11.33 -0.17 -15.23
CA PRO A 81 10.11 0.34 -14.63
C PRO A 81 9.07 -0.78 -14.63
N ASP A 82 8.81 -1.36 -13.45
CA ASP A 82 7.69 -2.27 -13.22
C ASP A 82 6.59 -1.47 -12.51
N THR A 83 5.44 -1.32 -13.16
CA THR A 83 4.26 -0.70 -12.55
C THR A 83 3.46 -1.79 -11.85
N LEU A 84 3.37 -1.71 -10.53
CA LEU A 84 2.50 -2.59 -9.75
C LEU A 84 1.19 -1.87 -9.43
N LEU A 85 0.08 -2.50 -9.83
CA LEU A 85 -1.26 -2.02 -9.53
C LEU A 85 -1.51 -2.10 -8.03
N THR A 86 -1.78 -0.96 -7.42
CA THR A 86 -2.03 -0.84 -5.97
C THR A 86 -3.44 -1.31 -5.61
N VAL A 87 -4.34 -1.28 -6.59
CA VAL A 87 -5.70 -1.83 -6.50
C VAL A 87 -5.93 -2.75 -7.68
N TRP A 88 -6.49 -3.94 -7.42
CA TRP A 88 -6.89 -4.87 -8.48
C TRP A 88 -8.27 -5.46 -8.19
N SER A 89 -9.01 -5.81 -9.24
CA SER A 89 -10.31 -6.47 -9.15
C SER A 89 -10.25 -7.82 -9.84
N GLN A 90 -10.70 -8.88 -9.17
CA GLN A 90 -10.96 -10.17 -9.80
C GLN A 90 -12.45 -10.33 -10.04
N HIS A 91 -12.82 -10.33 -11.32
CA HIS A 91 -14.16 -10.65 -11.83
C HIS A 91 -15.34 -9.98 -11.11
N GLY A 92 -15.14 -8.78 -10.55
CA GLY A 92 -16.19 -7.96 -9.95
C GLY A 92 -16.63 -8.37 -8.54
N GLU A 93 -16.05 -9.43 -7.96
CA GLU A 93 -16.46 -9.95 -6.64
C GLU A 93 -15.50 -9.57 -5.51
N SER A 94 -14.23 -9.30 -5.83
CA SER A 94 -13.22 -8.96 -4.83
C SER A 94 -12.28 -7.85 -5.30
N ILE A 95 -12.15 -6.80 -4.48
CA ILE A 95 -11.19 -5.72 -4.66
C ILE A 95 -10.01 -5.98 -3.72
N GLY A 96 -8.85 -6.25 -4.30
CA GLY A 96 -7.59 -6.41 -3.59
C GLY A 96 -6.81 -5.09 -3.52
N TYR A 97 -6.19 -4.85 -2.37
CA TYR A 97 -5.35 -3.69 -2.12
C TYR A 97 -3.96 -4.16 -1.71
N VAL A 98 -2.92 -3.60 -2.32
CA VAL A 98 -1.51 -3.86 -1.95
C VAL A 98 -0.82 -2.54 -1.59
N PHE A 99 0.15 -2.60 -0.67
CA PHE A 99 0.94 -1.49 -0.14
C PHE A 99 0.18 -0.40 0.60
N VAL A 100 -1.17 -0.38 0.56
CA VAL A 100 -2.03 0.53 1.33
C VAL A 100 -2.59 -0.10 2.60
N ASN A 101 -2.38 -1.38 2.87
CA ASN A 101 -2.91 -1.99 4.08
C ASN A 101 -2.12 -1.53 5.32
N THR A 102 -2.72 -1.66 6.50
CA THR A 102 -2.03 -1.42 7.79
C THR A 102 -0.82 -2.34 8.00
N LYS A 103 -0.65 -3.36 7.17
CA LYS A 103 0.49 -4.28 7.14
C LYS A 103 1.30 -4.06 5.86
N PRO A 104 2.65 -4.14 5.93
CA PRO A 104 3.50 -4.01 4.76
C PRO A 104 3.27 -5.17 3.77
N ASP A 105 3.19 -4.85 2.49
CA ASP A 105 3.16 -5.83 1.40
C ASP A 105 4.55 -6.02 0.77
N THR A 106 4.69 -6.99 -0.15
CA THR A 106 5.96 -7.33 -0.79
C THR A 106 5.86 -7.31 -2.31
N ALA A 107 6.78 -6.61 -2.96
CA ALA A 107 6.99 -6.62 -4.41
C ALA A 107 8.17 -7.52 -4.79
N PHE A 108 8.04 -8.23 -5.91
CA PHE A 108 9.15 -8.96 -6.53
C PHE A 108 9.43 -8.37 -7.90
N LEU A 109 10.68 -7.94 -8.14
CA LEU A 109 11.11 -7.37 -9.41
C LEU A 109 11.96 -8.36 -10.20
N THR A 110 11.87 -8.29 -11.52
CA THR A 110 12.73 -9.07 -12.41
C THR A 110 13.84 -8.17 -12.99
N PRO A 111 15.12 -8.57 -12.92
CA PRO A 111 16.21 -7.79 -13.51
C PRO A 111 16.04 -7.58 -15.01
N LYS A 112 16.57 -6.47 -15.54
CA LYS A 112 16.70 -6.28 -16.98
C LYS A 112 17.55 -7.43 -17.57
N LYS A 113 17.17 -7.87 -18.77
CA LYS A 113 17.95 -8.85 -19.54
C LYS A 113 19.23 -8.24 -20.08
#